data_AF-A0A524AUG5-F1
#
_entry.id   AF-A0A524AUG5-F1
#
_cell.length_a   1.000
_cell.length_b   1.000
_cell.length_c   1.000
_cell.angle_alpha   90.00
_cell.angle_beta   90.00
_cell.angle_gamma   90.00
#
_symmetry.space_group_name_H-M   'P 1'
#
loop_
_entity.id
_entity.type
_entity.pdbx_description
1 polymer ?
#
loop_
_entity_poly.entity_id
_entity_poly.type
_entity_poly.pdbx_seq_one_letter_code
_entity_poly.pdbx_strand_id
1 'polypeptide(L)'
;MDLESILHRVLQEPTPEVLWELQGALRVRTAGASEGEARALSHALEATGEFYLYLSELQSKTTAREFSELASLLDIGAVGLVALENVVAEGEKLWEKVLLGGVGESLMVLASRQYIKAWAQETELVHRRAAWYLFGALWRLSLEYQPDLAAERRQALIQALLVPSLEAETPVPAKIALLGRLFQVLLLTHVSRAGLY
;
A
#
# COMPACT_ATOMS: atom_id res chain seq x y z
N MET A 1 21.93 7.32 3.36
CA MET A 1 20.69 7.97 2.94
C MET A 1 19.82 8.15 4.16
N ASP A 2 19.09 9.26 4.22
CA ASP A 2 18.15 9.51 5.30
C ASP A 2 16.84 8.73 5.08
N LEU A 3 16.20 8.27 6.16
CA LEU A 3 15.00 7.45 6.11
C LEU A 3 13.83 8.19 5.45
N GLU A 4 13.72 9.50 5.71
CA GLU A 4 12.69 10.36 5.14
C GLU A 4 12.75 10.39 3.60
N SER A 5 13.96 10.51 3.05
CA SER A 5 14.19 10.49 1.60
C SER A 5 13.83 9.14 0.97
N ILE A 6 14.13 8.03 1.65
CA ILE A 6 13.77 6.69 1.17
C ILE A 6 12.25 6.52 1.20
N LEU A 7 11.58 6.94 2.28
CA LEU A 7 10.12 6.88 2.39
C LEU A 7 9.45 7.71 1.30
N HIS A 8 9.92 8.93 1.05
CA HIS A 8 9.40 9.77 -0.03
C HIS A 8 9.44 9.05 -1.38
N ARG A 9 10.55 8.36 -1.69
CA ARG A 9 10.67 7.53 -2.91
C ARG A 9 9.70 6.35 -2.90
N VAL A 10 9.52 5.65 -1.78
CA VAL A 10 8.51 4.57 -1.68
C VAL A 10 7.09 5.09 -1.91
N LEU A 11 6.79 6.34 -1.53
CA LEU A 11 5.47 6.92 -1.71
C LEU A 11 5.20 7.40 -3.14
N GLN A 12 6.24 7.83 -3.85
CA GLN A 12 6.13 8.31 -5.24
C GLN A 12 6.27 7.17 -6.24
N GLU A 13 7.35 6.41 -6.14
CA GLU A 13 7.73 5.37 -7.11
C GLU A 13 8.25 4.14 -6.35
N PRO A 14 7.36 3.32 -5.78
CA PRO A 14 7.79 2.13 -5.05
C PRO A 14 8.37 1.09 -6.02
N THR A 15 9.61 0.68 -5.77
CA THR A 15 10.27 -0.43 -6.47
C THR A 15 10.86 -1.42 -5.47
N PRO A 16 11.13 -2.68 -5.87
CA PRO A 16 11.83 -3.65 -5.02
C PRO A 16 13.16 -3.11 -4.47
N GLU A 17 13.91 -2.34 -5.27
CA GLU A 17 15.19 -1.76 -4.87
C GLU A 17 15.01 -0.71 -3.77
N VAL A 18 14.02 0.19 -3.90
CA VAL A 18 13.74 1.19 -2.85
C VAL A 18 13.25 0.53 -1.57
N LEU A 19 12.45 -0.53 -1.67
CA LEU A 19 11.98 -1.28 -0.49
C LEU A 19 13.12 -2.04 0.19
N TRP A 20 14.10 -2.53 -0.56
CA TRP A 20 15.32 -3.11 -0.01
C TRP A 20 16.13 -2.07 0.79
N GLU A 21 16.30 -0.87 0.25
CA GLU A 21 16.93 0.25 0.95
C GLU A 21 16.15 0.62 2.23
N LEU A 22 14.82 0.70 2.15
CA LEU A 22 13.94 0.97 3.29
C LEU A 22 14.11 -0.09 4.38
N GLN A 23 14.17 -1.37 4.01
CA GLN A 23 14.35 -2.45 4.98
C GLN A 23 15.66 -2.30 5.75
N GLY A 24 16.75 -1.93 5.08
CA GLY A 24 18.02 -1.63 5.72
C GLY A 24 17.90 -0.47 6.71
N ALA A 25 17.30 0.64 6.28
CA ALA A 25 17.13 1.83 7.11
C ALA A 25 16.27 1.56 8.37
N LEU A 26 15.15 0.85 8.23
CA LEU A 26 14.27 0.47 9.34
C LEU A 26 14.98 -0.44 10.35
N ARG A 27 15.81 -1.39 9.90
CA ARG A 27 16.59 -2.27 10.81
C ARG A 27 17.62 -1.49 11.61
N VAL A 28 18.32 -0.55 10.98
CA VAL A 28 19.27 0.34 11.67
C VAL A 28 18.55 1.15 12.75
N ARG A 29 17.35 1.68 12.46
CA ARG A 29 16.54 2.39 13.47
C ARG A 29 16.07 1.48 14.61
N THR A 30 15.68 0.26 14.29
CA THR A 30 15.18 -0.71 15.30
C THR A 30 16.25 -1.04 16.34
N ALA A 31 17.53 -1.05 15.97
CA ALA A 31 18.63 -1.39 16.88
C ALA A 31 18.80 -0.44 18.08
N GLY A 32 18.26 0.78 18.02
CA GLY A 32 18.31 1.78 19.10
C GLY A 32 16.94 2.20 19.63
N ALA A 33 15.88 1.48 19.26
CA ALA A 33 14.50 1.86 19.54
C ALA A 33 14.06 1.44 20.95
N SER A 34 13.20 2.26 21.57
CA SER A 34 12.43 1.86 22.76
C SER A 34 11.47 0.71 22.44
N GLU A 35 10.92 0.03 23.45
CA GLU A 35 9.99 -1.10 23.21
C GLU A 35 8.75 -0.71 22.38
N GLY A 36 8.23 0.50 22.57
CA GLY A 36 7.07 1.01 21.83
C GLY A 36 7.40 1.25 20.36
N GLU A 37 8.53 1.91 20.10
CA GLU A 37 9.05 2.17 18.76
C GLU A 37 9.44 0.88 18.05
N ALA A 38 10.07 -0.06 18.76
CA ALA A 38 10.48 -1.35 18.22
C ALA A 38 9.28 -2.18 17.72
N ARG A 39 8.13 -2.13 18.42
CA ARG A 39 6.89 -2.76 17.95
C ARG A 39 6.38 -2.12 16.66
N ALA A 40 6.32 -0.78 16.60
CA ALA A 40 5.89 -0.07 15.41
C ALA A 40 6.82 -0.34 14.21
N LEU A 41 8.14 -0.30 14.43
CA LEU A 41 9.16 -0.64 13.44
C LEU A 41 9.10 -2.09 12.99
N SER A 42 8.76 -3.04 13.87
CA SER A 42 8.55 -4.44 13.50
C SER A 42 7.40 -4.59 12.51
N HIS A 43 6.30 -3.88 12.72
CA HIS A 43 5.18 -3.89 11.77
C HIS A 43 5.53 -3.20 10.45
N ALA A 44 6.30 -2.10 10.49
CA ALA A 44 6.82 -1.47 9.28
C ALA A 44 7.77 -2.39 8.49
N LEU A 45 8.60 -3.18 9.17
CA LEU A 45 9.49 -4.17 8.56
C LEU A 45 8.70 -5.32 7.93
N GLU A 46 7.65 -5.80 8.60
CA GLU A 46 6.74 -6.83 8.06
C GLU A 46 6.06 -6.32 6.78
N ALA A 47 5.48 -5.11 6.81
CA ALA A 47 4.84 -4.50 5.65
C ALA A 47 5.82 -4.22 4.50
N THR A 48 7.04 -3.78 4.80
CA THR A 48 8.10 -3.57 3.79
C THR A 48 8.43 -4.89 3.08
N GLY A 49 8.57 -5.98 3.84
CA GLY A 49 8.88 -7.30 3.29
C GLY A 49 7.78 -7.84 2.38
N GLU A 50 6.52 -7.74 2.80
CA GLU A 50 5.39 -8.19 1.99
C GLU A 50 5.18 -7.32 0.75
N PHE A 51 5.43 -6.01 0.85
CA PHE A 51 5.38 -5.12 -0.31
C PHE A 51 6.51 -5.43 -1.30
N TYR A 52 7.71 -5.73 -0.80
CA TYR A 52 8.84 -6.15 -1.63
C TYR A 52 8.49 -7.43 -2.41
N LEU A 53 7.99 -8.46 -1.71
CA LEU A 53 7.60 -9.73 -2.35
C LEU A 53 6.50 -9.52 -3.40
N TYR A 54 5.54 -8.65 -3.12
CA TYR A 54 4.49 -8.30 -4.07
C TYR A 54 5.06 -7.65 -5.34
N LEU A 55 5.89 -6.61 -5.20
CA LEU A 55 6.46 -5.92 -6.35
C LEU A 55 7.45 -6.79 -7.13
N SER A 56 8.27 -7.59 -6.45
CA SER A 56 9.20 -8.52 -7.11
C SER A 56 8.46 -9.59 -7.91
N GLU A 57 7.34 -10.12 -7.41
CA GLU A 57 6.54 -11.08 -8.17
C GLU A 57 5.87 -10.45 -9.38
N LEU A 58 5.33 -9.23 -9.25
CA LEU A 58 4.83 -8.48 -10.39
C LEU A 58 5.94 -8.25 -11.41
N GLN A 59 7.12 -7.78 -10.97
CA GLN A 59 8.29 -7.53 -11.82
C GLN A 59 8.72 -8.79 -12.57
N SER A 60 8.78 -9.94 -11.89
CA SER A 60 9.17 -11.22 -12.47
C SER A 60 8.23 -11.74 -13.56
N LYS A 61 6.98 -11.27 -13.54
CA LYS A 61 5.92 -11.65 -14.47
C LYS A 61 5.73 -10.62 -15.59
N THR A 62 6.29 -9.42 -15.46
CA THR A 62 6.24 -8.35 -16.47
C THR A 62 7.52 -8.30 -17.31
N THR A 63 7.41 -7.81 -18.54
CA THR A 63 8.56 -7.28 -19.26
C THR A 63 9.01 -5.94 -18.65
N ALA A 64 10.28 -5.56 -18.84
CA ALA A 64 10.82 -4.30 -18.32
C ALA A 64 9.99 -3.05 -18.72
N ARG A 65 9.38 -3.06 -19.91
CA ARG A 65 8.52 -1.98 -20.40
C ARG A 65 7.21 -1.87 -19.62
N GLU A 66 6.57 -3.00 -19.33
CA GLU A 66 5.31 -3.04 -18.58
C GLU A 66 5.53 -2.65 -17.12
N PHE A 67 6.70 -2.97 -16.55
CA PHE A 67 7.06 -2.53 -15.21
C PHE A 67 7.28 -1.02 -15.11
N SER A 68 7.92 -0.41 -16.13
CA SER A 68 8.04 1.07 -16.19
C SER A 68 6.67 1.75 -16.36
N GLU A 69 5.75 1.17 -17.13
CA GLU A 69 4.38 1.68 -17.23
C GLU A 69 3.63 1.56 -15.89
N LEU A 70 3.84 0.47 -15.14
CA LEU A 70 3.30 0.27 -13.80
C LEU A 70 3.84 1.28 -12.78
N ALA A 71 5.15 1.55 -12.80
CA ALA A 71 5.75 2.60 -11.99
C ALA A 71 5.12 3.97 -12.31
N SER A 72 4.91 4.27 -13.60
CA SER A 72 4.23 5.49 -14.04
C SER A 72 2.76 5.58 -13.58
N LEU A 73 2.04 4.46 -13.49
CA LEU A 73 0.66 4.43 -12.96
C LEU A 73 0.62 4.76 -11.47
N LEU A 74 1.61 4.29 -10.70
CA LEU A 74 1.76 4.60 -9.28
C LEU A 74 2.20 6.06 -9.06
N ASP A 75 3.05 6.58 -9.96
CA ASP A 75 3.52 7.98 -9.97
C ASP A 75 2.39 8.98 -10.28
N ILE A 76 1.50 8.68 -11.24
CA ILE A 76 0.31 9.53 -11.52
C ILE A 76 -0.67 9.53 -10.34
N GLY A 77 -0.74 8.43 -9.57
CA GLY A 77 -1.50 8.39 -8.31
C GLY A 77 -0.92 9.27 -7.20
N ALA A 78 0.37 9.62 -7.27
CA ALA A 78 1.06 10.45 -6.27
C ALA A 78 0.59 11.91 -6.25
N VAL A 79 -0.05 12.40 -7.33
CA VAL A 79 -0.69 13.74 -7.35
C VAL A 79 -1.85 13.82 -6.33
N GLY A 80 -2.43 12.70 -5.91
CA GLY A 80 -3.39 12.64 -4.81
C GLY A 80 -2.79 12.76 -3.40
N LEU A 81 -1.45 12.68 -3.26
CA LEU A 81 -0.74 12.74 -1.97
C LEU A 81 -0.43 14.19 -1.54
N VAL A 82 -0.30 15.14 -2.47
CA VAL A 82 -0.09 16.57 -2.13
C VAL A 82 -1.31 17.16 -1.39
N ALA A 83 -2.48 16.52 -1.50
CA ALA A 83 -3.64 16.84 -0.69
C ALA A 83 -3.57 16.28 0.75
N LEU A 84 -2.65 15.36 1.05
CA LEU A 84 -2.55 14.66 2.35
C LEU A 84 -1.72 15.42 3.39
N GLU A 85 -0.82 16.32 2.98
CA GLU A 85 -0.04 17.16 3.91
C GLU A 85 -0.92 18.12 4.73
N ASN A 86 -2.10 18.48 4.24
CA ASN A 86 -3.10 19.26 4.98
C ASN A 86 -4.04 18.41 5.85
N VAL A 87 -3.97 17.07 5.78
CA VAL A 87 -5.00 16.14 6.31
C VAL A 87 -4.65 15.58 7.69
N VAL A 88 -3.38 15.60 8.08
CA VAL A 88 -2.93 15.18 9.42
C VAL A 88 -3.54 16.07 10.53
N ALA A 89 -4.05 17.26 10.18
CA ALA A 89 -4.71 18.18 11.11
C ALA A 89 -6.20 17.85 11.40
N GLU A 90 -6.90 17.05 10.60
CA GLU A 90 -8.37 16.83 10.70
C GLU A 90 -8.75 15.33 10.66
N GLY A 91 -8.32 14.60 11.70
CA GLY A 91 -8.11 13.15 11.72
C GLY A 91 -9.29 12.16 11.64
N GLU A 92 -10.54 12.52 11.28
CA GLU A 92 -11.64 11.53 11.36
C GLU A 92 -12.58 11.41 10.15
N LYS A 93 -12.62 12.37 9.20
CA LYS A 93 -13.65 12.36 8.13
C LYS A 93 -13.11 12.12 6.71
N LEU A 94 -11.79 12.00 6.57
CA LEU A 94 -11.14 11.96 5.26
C LEU A 94 -10.78 10.56 4.78
N TRP A 95 -10.58 9.58 5.66
CA TRP A 95 -10.38 8.18 5.26
C TRP A 95 -11.63 7.62 4.56
N GLU A 96 -12.84 7.97 5.03
CA GLU A 96 -14.08 7.68 4.30
C GLU A 96 -14.11 8.35 2.92
N LYS A 97 -13.69 9.62 2.81
CA LYS A 97 -13.74 10.37 1.54
C LYS A 97 -12.65 10.00 0.53
N VAL A 98 -11.45 9.65 1.00
CA VAL A 98 -10.29 9.30 0.15
C VAL A 98 -10.43 7.87 -0.36
N LEU A 99 -10.87 6.93 0.49
CA LEU A 99 -11.08 5.55 0.08
C LEU A 99 -12.35 5.35 -0.76
N LEU A 100 -13.46 6.05 -0.46
CA LEU A 100 -14.72 5.89 -1.20
C LEU A 100 -14.90 6.88 -2.38
N GLY A 101 -14.20 8.02 -2.39
CA GLY A 101 -14.44 9.09 -3.38
C GLY A 101 -13.32 9.31 -4.39
N GLY A 102 -12.05 9.28 -3.96
CA GLY A 102 -10.91 9.67 -4.82
C GLY A 102 -10.35 8.56 -5.72
N VAL A 103 -10.57 7.30 -5.32
CA VAL A 103 -9.98 6.13 -5.99
C VAL A 103 -10.81 5.73 -7.23
N GLY A 104 -12.15 5.90 -7.21
CA GLY A 104 -13.04 5.41 -8.27
C GLY A 104 -12.81 6.03 -9.65
N GLU A 105 -12.78 7.37 -9.77
CA GLU A 105 -12.63 8.05 -11.06
C GLU A 105 -11.21 7.94 -11.63
N SER A 106 -10.20 7.97 -10.76
CA SER A 106 -8.79 7.81 -11.14
C SER A 106 -8.49 6.41 -11.67
N LEU A 107 -9.09 5.36 -11.07
CA LEU A 107 -8.96 3.98 -11.55
C LEU A 107 -9.66 3.75 -12.89
N MET A 108 -10.76 4.46 -13.19
CA MET A 108 -11.47 4.33 -14.47
C MET A 108 -10.67 4.88 -15.65
N VAL A 109 -9.85 5.92 -15.46
CA VAL A 109 -9.00 6.49 -16.53
C VAL A 109 -7.91 5.50 -16.97
N LEU A 110 -7.46 4.63 -16.06
CA LEU A 110 -6.44 3.61 -16.32
C LEU A 110 -6.99 2.38 -17.05
N ALA A 111 -8.31 2.15 -17.00
CA ALA A 111 -8.97 1.00 -17.62
C ALA A 111 -9.03 1.06 -19.17
N SER A 112 -8.59 2.16 -19.80
CA SER A 112 -8.78 2.40 -21.24
C SER A 112 -7.80 1.66 -22.17
N ARG A 113 -6.86 0.86 -21.66
CA ARG A 113 -5.85 0.18 -22.49
C ARG A 113 -6.03 -1.34 -22.46
N GLN A 114 -6.65 -1.87 -23.52
CA GLN A 114 -7.04 -3.27 -23.74
C GLN A 114 -5.88 -4.29 -23.88
N TYR A 115 -4.71 -4.09 -23.26
CA TYR A 115 -3.51 -4.87 -23.60
C TYR A 115 -3.17 -6.05 -22.66
N ILE A 116 -4.04 -6.44 -21.72
CA ILE A 116 -3.66 -7.39 -20.66
C ILE A 116 -4.73 -8.48 -20.46
N LYS A 117 -5.11 -9.21 -21.52
CA LYS A 117 -5.95 -10.43 -21.36
C LYS A 117 -5.14 -11.71 -21.09
N ALA A 118 -3.85 -11.71 -21.38
CA ALA A 118 -2.98 -12.87 -21.16
C ALA A 118 -2.36 -12.93 -19.74
N TRP A 119 -2.35 -11.81 -19.00
CA TRP A 119 -1.64 -11.69 -17.73
C TRP A 119 -2.53 -11.89 -16.49
N ALA A 120 -3.84 -11.72 -16.65
CA ALA A 120 -4.79 -11.67 -15.53
C ALA A 120 -4.85 -12.98 -14.72
N GLN A 121 -4.66 -14.14 -15.36
CA GLN A 121 -4.61 -15.43 -14.65
C GLN A 121 -3.26 -15.66 -13.94
N GLU A 122 -2.15 -15.14 -14.48
CA GLU A 122 -0.81 -15.39 -13.93
C GLU A 122 -0.48 -14.52 -12.70
N THR A 123 -1.17 -13.39 -12.53
CA THR A 123 -1.00 -12.45 -11.41
C THR A 123 -2.13 -12.51 -10.38
N GLU A 124 -3.20 -13.26 -10.63
CA GLU A 124 -4.32 -13.36 -9.69
C GLU A 124 -3.88 -13.87 -8.30
N LEU A 125 -3.02 -14.88 -8.27
CA LEU A 125 -2.47 -15.40 -7.01
C LEU A 125 -1.62 -14.36 -6.27
N VAL A 126 -0.88 -13.52 -7.01
CA VAL A 126 -0.05 -12.45 -6.46
C VAL A 126 -0.93 -11.41 -5.78
N HIS A 127 -2.01 -10.98 -6.44
CA HIS A 127 -2.99 -10.05 -5.87
C HIS A 127 -3.74 -10.64 -4.68
N ARG A 128 -4.18 -11.90 -4.77
CA ARG A 128 -4.87 -12.60 -3.67
C ARG A 128 -3.99 -12.72 -2.44
N ARG A 129 -2.70 -13.05 -2.61
CA ARG A 129 -1.74 -13.10 -1.48
C ARG A 129 -1.56 -11.74 -0.83
N ALA A 130 -1.37 -10.68 -1.62
CA ALA A 130 -1.26 -9.33 -1.10
C ALA A 130 -2.54 -8.90 -0.35
N ALA A 131 -3.71 -9.14 -0.94
CA ALA A 131 -4.99 -8.84 -0.30
C ALA A 131 -5.19 -9.62 1.01
N TRP A 132 -4.77 -10.89 1.07
CA TRP A 132 -4.80 -11.71 2.28
C TRP A 132 -3.95 -11.10 3.40
N TYR A 133 -2.71 -10.72 3.10
CA TYR A 133 -1.85 -10.05 4.07
C TYR A 133 -2.47 -8.72 4.54
N LEU A 134 -2.91 -7.88 3.59
CA LEU A 134 -3.48 -6.57 3.88
C LEU A 134 -4.74 -6.67 4.73
N PHE A 135 -5.56 -7.70 4.54
CA PHE A 135 -6.72 -7.96 5.41
C PHE A 135 -6.31 -8.07 6.88
N GLY A 136 -5.30 -8.89 7.17
CA GLY A 136 -4.79 -9.09 8.53
C GLY A 136 -4.12 -7.83 9.10
N ALA A 137 -3.35 -7.10 8.28
CA ALA A 137 -2.72 -5.86 8.69
C ALA A 137 -3.74 -4.76 9.01
N LEU A 138 -4.74 -4.56 8.15
CA LEU A 138 -5.83 -3.60 8.36
C LEU A 138 -6.69 -3.98 9.57
N TRP A 139 -6.94 -5.27 9.77
CA TRP A 139 -7.65 -5.75 10.97
C TRP A 139 -6.90 -5.36 12.24
N ARG A 140 -5.58 -5.63 12.32
CA ARG A 140 -4.74 -5.23 13.46
C ARG A 140 -4.77 -3.72 13.69
N LEU A 141 -4.59 -2.91 12.65
CA LEU A 141 -4.70 -1.46 12.77
C LEU A 141 -6.07 -1.01 13.29
N SER A 142 -7.15 -1.59 12.79
CA SER A 142 -8.49 -1.21 13.23
C SER A 142 -8.80 -1.62 14.68
N LEU A 143 -8.19 -2.69 15.20
CA LEU A 143 -8.27 -3.02 16.64
C LEU A 143 -7.65 -1.93 17.50
N GLU A 144 -6.60 -1.27 16.99
CA GLU A 144 -5.84 -0.27 17.73
C GLU A 144 -6.48 1.13 17.63
N TYR A 145 -6.96 1.53 16.45
CA TYR A 145 -7.53 2.87 16.22
C TYR A 145 -9.03 2.95 16.46
N GLN A 146 -9.76 1.85 16.30
CA GLN A 146 -11.21 1.80 16.48
C GLN A 146 -11.57 0.56 17.31
N PRO A 147 -11.16 0.50 18.60
CA PRO A 147 -11.36 -0.67 19.44
C PRO A 147 -12.85 -1.01 19.62
N ASP A 148 -13.70 0.02 19.67
CA ASP A 148 -15.15 -0.12 19.87
C ASP A 148 -15.93 -0.49 18.59
N LEU A 149 -15.26 -0.55 17.44
CA LEU A 149 -15.89 -0.96 16.19
C LEU A 149 -16.26 -2.44 16.24
N ALA A 150 -17.55 -2.73 16.05
CA ALA A 150 -18.06 -4.11 16.00
C ALA A 150 -17.31 -4.95 14.96
N ALA A 151 -17.01 -6.21 15.31
CA ALA A 151 -16.17 -7.10 14.51
C ALA A 151 -16.73 -7.31 13.09
N GLU A 152 -18.04 -7.47 12.97
CA GLU A 152 -18.73 -7.67 11.68
C GLU A 152 -18.65 -6.40 10.82
N ARG A 153 -18.76 -5.22 11.44
CA ARG A 153 -18.63 -3.94 10.72
C ARG A 153 -17.20 -3.72 10.26
N ARG A 154 -16.21 -4.02 11.10
CA ARG A 154 -14.78 -4.00 10.75
C ARG A 154 -14.47 -4.91 9.58
N GLN A 155 -14.94 -6.15 9.64
CA GLN A 155 -14.81 -7.11 8.54
C GLN A 155 -15.40 -6.53 7.26
N ALA A 156 -16.64 -6.03 7.30
CA ALA A 156 -17.31 -5.50 6.12
C ALA A 156 -16.56 -4.31 5.49
N LEU A 157 -16.01 -3.41 6.30
CA LEU A 157 -15.22 -2.26 5.81
C LEU A 157 -13.92 -2.70 5.15
N ILE A 158 -13.18 -3.63 5.77
CA ILE A 158 -11.92 -4.16 5.21
C ILE A 158 -12.21 -4.95 3.93
N GLN A 159 -13.27 -5.75 3.91
CA GLN A 159 -13.69 -6.48 2.70
C GLN A 159 -14.05 -5.50 1.59
N ALA A 160 -14.88 -4.49 1.85
CA ALA A 160 -15.28 -3.50 0.84
C ALA A 160 -14.06 -2.80 0.22
N LEU A 161 -13.02 -2.53 1.02
CA LEU A 161 -11.77 -1.96 0.55
C LEU A 161 -10.96 -2.89 -0.35
N LEU A 162 -10.97 -4.19 -0.07
CA LEU A 162 -10.16 -5.18 -0.79
C LEU A 162 -10.88 -5.84 -1.96
N VAL A 163 -12.21 -5.80 -2.02
CA VAL A 163 -13.03 -6.42 -3.08
C VAL A 163 -12.51 -6.14 -4.50
N PRO A 164 -12.17 -4.88 -4.88
CA PRO A 164 -11.68 -4.62 -6.24
C PRO A 164 -10.39 -5.39 -6.58
N SER A 165 -9.53 -5.69 -5.60
CA SER A 165 -8.33 -6.50 -5.84
C SER A 165 -8.61 -7.98 -6.08
N LEU A 166 -9.80 -8.47 -5.68
CA LEU A 166 -10.20 -9.87 -5.73
C LEU A 166 -11.11 -10.20 -6.92
N GLU A 167 -11.79 -9.21 -7.49
CA GLU A 167 -12.70 -9.42 -8.61
C GLU A 167 -11.95 -9.64 -9.93
N ALA A 168 -12.32 -10.67 -10.69
CA ALA A 168 -11.71 -10.97 -11.98
C ALA A 168 -11.88 -9.82 -12.99
N GLU A 169 -13.00 -9.11 -12.91
CA GLU A 169 -13.36 -8.00 -13.83
C GLU A 169 -12.58 -6.71 -13.56
N THR A 170 -11.97 -6.56 -12.39
CA THR A 170 -11.17 -5.36 -12.09
C THR A 170 -9.89 -5.37 -12.93
N PRO A 171 -9.59 -4.30 -13.69
CA PRO A 171 -8.35 -4.21 -14.47
C PRO A 171 -7.10 -4.41 -13.61
N VAL A 172 -6.14 -5.20 -14.08
CA VAL A 172 -4.89 -5.46 -13.34
C VAL A 172 -4.16 -4.18 -12.90
N PRO A 173 -4.00 -3.13 -13.74
CA PRO A 173 -3.46 -1.84 -13.31
C PRO A 173 -4.16 -1.26 -12.08
N ALA A 174 -5.49 -1.37 -12.03
CA ALA A 174 -6.30 -0.87 -10.92
C ALA A 174 -6.05 -1.67 -9.63
N LYS A 175 -5.93 -3.01 -9.74
CA LYS A 175 -5.55 -3.87 -8.60
C LYS A 175 -4.19 -3.49 -8.05
N ILE A 176 -3.22 -3.23 -8.93
CA ILE A 176 -1.85 -2.88 -8.55
C ILE A 176 -1.81 -1.54 -7.84
N ALA A 177 -2.48 -0.53 -8.39
CA ALA A 177 -2.58 0.79 -7.78
C ALA A 177 -3.22 0.71 -6.38
N LEU A 178 -4.36 0.01 -6.26
CA LEU A 178 -5.04 -0.18 -4.97
C LEU A 178 -4.14 -0.87 -3.94
N LEU A 179 -3.59 -2.04 -4.26
CA LEU A 179 -2.79 -2.83 -3.33
C LEU A 179 -1.49 -2.11 -2.95
N GLY A 180 -0.79 -1.52 -3.93
CA GLY A 180 0.40 -0.72 -3.69
C GLY A 180 0.13 0.46 -2.77
N ARG A 181 -1.00 1.15 -2.97
CA ARG A 181 -1.40 2.27 -2.11
C ARG A 181 -1.71 1.84 -0.68
N LEU A 182 -2.36 0.69 -0.51
CA LEU A 182 -2.62 0.14 0.82
C LEU A 182 -1.32 -0.20 1.57
N PHE A 183 -0.34 -0.79 0.89
CA PHE A 183 0.99 -1.00 1.48
C PHE A 183 1.66 0.32 1.89
N GLN A 184 1.65 1.33 1.04
CA GLN A 184 2.21 2.66 1.36
C GLN A 184 1.54 3.29 2.58
N VAL A 185 0.20 3.21 2.69
CA VAL A 185 -0.54 3.73 3.86
C VAL A 185 -0.19 2.96 5.14
N LEU A 186 -0.09 1.63 5.08
CA LEU A 186 0.36 0.82 6.22
C LEU A 186 1.77 1.22 6.67
N LEU A 187 2.69 1.38 5.72
CA LEU A 187 4.07 1.78 6.00
C LEU A 187 4.13 3.14 6.70
N LEU A 188 3.46 4.16 6.15
CA LEU A 188 3.39 5.49 6.77
C LEU A 188 2.81 5.44 8.18
N THR A 189 1.74 4.68 8.37
CA THR A 189 1.08 4.54 9.68
C THR A 189 2.05 3.97 10.72
N HIS A 190 2.80 2.92 10.37
CA HIS A 190 3.74 2.29 11.30
C HIS A 190 5.00 3.13 11.54
N VAL A 191 5.52 3.81 10.50
CA VAL A 191 6.70 4.66 10.64
C VAL A 191 6.40 5.92 11.44
N SER A 192 5.27 6.59 11.19
CA SER A 192 4.87 7.79 11.95
C SER A 192 4.73 7.47 13.45
N ARG A 193 4.19 6.28 13.77
CA ARG A 193 4.10 5.79 15.16
C ARG A 193 5.43 5.50 15.84
N ALA A 194 6.48 5.25 15.06
CA ALA A 194 7.83 5.14 15.60
C ALA A 194 8.47 6.52 15.85
N GLY A 195 7.73 7.62 15.67
CA GLY A 195 8.22 9.00 15.82
C GLY A 195 9.12 9.44 14.67
N LEU A 196 9.03 8.78 13.52
CA LEU A 196 9.92 8.98 12.38
C LEU A 196 9.28 9.78 11.23
N TYR A 197 8.04 10.24 11.42
CA TYR A 197 7.28 11.08 10.48
C TYR A 197 6.10 11.76 11.18
#